data_AF-B1L3S0-F1
#
_entry.id   AF-B1L3S0-F1
#
_cell.length_a   1.000
_cell.length_b   1.000
_cell.length_c   1.000
_cell.angle_alpha   90.00
_cell.angle_beta   90.00
_cell.angle_gamma   90.00
#
_symmetry.space_group_name_H-M   'P 1'
#
loop_
_entity.id
_entity.type
_entity.pdbx_description
1 polymer ?
#
loop_
_entity_poly.entity_id
_entity_poly.type
_entity_poly.pdbx_seq_one_letter_code
_entity_poly.pdbx_strand_id
1 'polypeptide(L)'
;MRASGEERLSKDITIRGLNPELYNSVAELSRKLGISIGEAINEAMRLLLDVMGGLRSIQPLVEGVKEAGKSISEGISNLTPVPISGIEEIELSKEDFEKFGRRVLISNVRKVVFSQDVDEATLEKYVAVIRDCDEVSFPKSISKLLALSKCRDVDRVTFY
;
A
#
# COMPACT_ATOMS: atom_id res chain seq x y z
N MET A 1 -19.19 21.21 34.60
CA MET A 1 -19.10 20.77 33.19
C MET A 1 -17.64 20.44 32.88
N ARG A 2 -17.30 19.16 32.81
CA ARG A 2 -15.98 18.67 32.39
C ARG A 2 -16.16 17.78 31.17
N ALA A 3 -15.22 17.93 30.25
CA ALA A 3 -15.19 17.48 28.88
C ALA A 3 -15.54 16.00 28.69
N SER A 4 -16.30 15.75 27.62
CA SER A 4 -16.49 14.46 26.98
C SER A 4 -15.13 13.85 26.63
N GLY A 5 -14.75 12.78 27.33
CA GLY A 5 -13.64 11.93 26.91
C GLY A 5 -14.08 11.16 25.67
N GLU A 6 -13.32 11.29 24.58
CA GLU A 6 -13.42 10.40 23.43
C GLU A 6 -13.12 8.98 23.90
N GLU A 7 -14.17 8.19 24.08
CA GLU A 7 -14.10 6.74 24.20
C GLU A 7 -13.57 6.16 22.89
N ARG A 8 -12.25 6.03 22.77
CA ARG A 8 -11.66 5.02 21.88
C ARG A 8 -11.98 3.64 22.45
N LEU A 9 -13.22 3.21 22.31
CA LEU A 9 -13.61 1.82 22.55
C LEU A 9 -12.85 0.97 21.53
N SER A 10 -11.76 0.33 21.95
CA SER A 10 -11.24 -0.85 21.29
C SER A 10 -12.33 -1.91 21.37
N LYS A 11 -13.24 -1.91 20.41
CA LYS A 11 -14.30 -2.91 20.35
C LYS A 11 -13.64 -4.28 20.25
N ASP A 12 -14.04 -5.19 21.12
CA ASP A 12 -13.59 -6.57 21.04
C ASP A 12 -14.09 -7.19 19.73
N ILE A 13 -13.17 -7.50 18.82
CA ILE A 13 -13.44 -8.17 17.55
C ILE A 13 -13.04 -9.63 17.71
N THR A 14 -14.02 -10.54 17.60
CA THR A 14 -13.76 -11.98 17.60
C THR A 14 -13.79 -12.53 16.18
N ILE A 15 -12.67 -13.07 15.72
CA ILE A 15 -12.54 -13.73 14.41
C ILE A 15 -12.63 -15.25 14.63
N ARG A 16 -13.64 -15.89 14.03
CA ARG A 16 -13.87 -17.35 14.12
C ARG A 16 -13.36 -18.07 12.88
N GLY A 17 -12.90 -19.31 13.05
CA GLY A 17 -12.44 -20.16 11.94
C GLY A 17 -10.98 -19.97 11.52
N LEU A 18 -10.16 -19.32 12.37
CA LEU A 18 -8.71 -19.27 12.15
C LEU A 18 -8.10 -20.66 12.30
N ASN A 19 -7.18 -21.01 11.42
CA ASN A 19 -6.36 -22.20 11.59
C ASN A 19 -5.43 -22.01 12.81
N PRO A 20 -5.48 -22.90 13.82
CA PRO A 20 -4.71 -22.75 15.05
C PRO A 20 -3.20 -22.71 14.84
N GLU A 21 -2.68 -23.52 13.92
CA GLU A 21 -1.24 -23.64 13.67
C GLU A 21 -0.68 -22.35 13.02
N LEU A 22 -1.42 -21.78 12.06
CA LEU A 22 -1.10 -20.50 11.42
C LEU A 22 -1.13 -19.36 12.43
N TYR A 23 -2.19 -19.28 13.24
CA TYR A 23 -2.30 -18.25 14.28
C TYR A 23 -1.10 -18.31 15.24
N ASN A 24 -0.76 -19.50 15.72
CA ASN A 24 0.37 -19.68 16.64
C ASN A 24 1.71 -19.29 16.00
N SER A 25 1.92 -19.66 14.73
CA SER A 25 3.15 -19.31 14.00
C SER A 25 3.30 -17.80 13.84
N VAL A 26 2.22 -17.10 13.47
CA VAL A 26 2.22 -15.63 13.37
C VAL A 26 2.43 -15.00 14.75
N ALA A 27 1.75 -15.48 15.79
CA ALA A 27 1.89 -14.96 17.16
C ALA A 27 3.30 -15.15 17.74
N GLU A 28 3.98 -16.25 17.42
CA GLU A 28 5.40 -16.44 17.76
C GLU A 28 6.32 -15.47 17.03
N LEU A 29 6.10 -15.29 15.72
CA LEU A 29 6.88 -14.36 14.91
C LEU A 29 6.71 -12.92 15.39
N SER A 30 5.47 -12.48 15.62
CA SER A 30 5.14 -11.15 16.15
C SER A 30 5.85 -10.89 17.48
N ARG A 31 5.83 -11.85 18.41
CA ARG A 31 6.56 -11.74 19.69
C ARG A 31 8.06 -11.60 19.50
N LYS A 32 8.67 -12.37 18.58
CA LYS A 32 10.11 -12.25 18.26
C LYS A 32 10.47 -10.89 17.68
N LEU A 33 9.55 -10.28 16.94
CA LEU A 33 9.70 -8.94 16.34
C LEU A 33 9.34 -7.79 17.30
N GLY A 34 8.87 -8.10 18.52
CA GLY A 34 8.48 -7.07 19.49
C GLY A 34 7.17 -6.35 19.17
N ILE A 35 6.36 -6.88 18.25
CA ILE A 35 5.05 -6.34 17.87
C ILE A 35 3.91 -7.20 18.44
N SER A 36 2.76 -6.61 18.66
CA SER A 36 1.55 -7.31 19.07
C SER A 36 0.94 -8.12 17.92
N ILE A 37 0.22 -9.20 18.25
CA ILE A 37 -0.55 -9.95 17.25
C ILE A 37 -1.62 -9.08 16.58
N GLY A 38 -2.18 -8.12 17.33
CA GLY A 38 -3.13 -7.15 16.79
C GLY A 38 -2.51 -6.28 15.70
N GLU A 39 -1.29 -5.76 15.92
CA GLU A 39 -0.55 -5.01 14.89
C GLU A 39 -0.26 -5.86 13.66
N ALA A 40 0.21 -7.10 13.84
CA ALA A 40 0.49 -7.99 12.73
C ALA A 40 -0.78 -8.32 11.90
N ILE A 41 -1.91 -8.56 12.55
CA ILE A 41 -3.19 -8.82 11.88
C ILE A 41 -3.71 -7.55 11.20
N ASN A 42 -3.61 -6.39 11.86
CA ASN A 42 -3.98 -5.10 11.27
C ASN A 42 -3.16 -4.82 10.01
N GLU A 43 -1.85 -5.07 10.04
CA GLU A 43 -0.97 -4.89 8.88
C GLU A 43 -1.32 -5.87 7.75
N ALA A 44 -1.60 -7.13 8.07
CA ALA A 44 -2.06 -8.10 7.07
C ALA A 44 -3.39 -7.68 6.42
N MET A 45 -4.35 -7.17 7.20
CA MET A 45 -5.62 -6.65 6.69
C MET A 45 -5.41 -5.41 5.82
N ARG A 46 -4.56 -4.49 6.27
CA ARG A 46 -4.11 -3.30 5.56
C ARG A 46 -3.50 -3.66 4.19
N LEU A 47 -2.54 -4.58 4.15
CA LEU A 47 -1.94 -5.09 2.93
C LEU A 47 -2.97 -5.73 2.00
N LEU A 48 -3.88 -6.56 2.53
CA LEU A 48 -4.95 -7.15 1.74
C LEU A 48 -5.86 -6.09 1.11
N LEU A 49 -6.24 -5.06 1.88
CA LEU A 49 -7.07 -3.96 1.38
C LEU A 49 -6.37 -3.12 0.33
N ASP A 50 -5.05 -2.95 0.38
CA ASP A 50 -4.32 -2.26 -0.69
C ASP A 50 -4.25 -3.07 -1.97
N VAL A 51 -3.99 -4.37 -1.85
CA VAL A 51 -4.02 -5.29 -2.98
C VAL A 51 -5.42 -5.26 -3.61
N MET A 52 -6.48 -5.37 -2.80
CA MET A 52 -7.87 -5.37 -3.25
C MET A 52 -8.35 -4.00 -3.76
N GLY A 53 -7.94 -2.90 -3.12
CA GLY A 53 -8.22 -1.53 -3.53
C GLY A 53 -7.53 -1.21 -4.87
N GLY A 54 -6.31 -1.68 -5.03
CA GLY A 54 -5.59 -1.72 -6.29
C GLY A 54 -6.32 -2.56 -7.35
N LEU A 55 -7.02 -3.64 -6.95
CA LEU A 55 -7.85 -4.51 -7.80
C LEU A 55 -9.18 -3.88 -8.27
N ARG A 56 -9.81 -3.00 -7.49
CA ARG A 56 -11.04 -2.30 -7.92
C ARG A 56 -10.82 -1.40 -9.13
N SER A 57 -9.62 -0.84 -9.29
CA SER A 57 -9.21 -0.13 -10.51
C SER A 57 -8.99 -1.06 -11.72
N ILE A 58 -9.04 -2.38 -11.53
CA ILE A 58 -8.75 -3.43 -12.52
C ILE A 58 -10.03 -4.16 -12.94
N GLN A 59 -11.20 -3.81 -12.38
CA GLN A 59 -12.48 -4.39 -12.78
C GLN A 59 -12.75 -4.29 -14.30
N PRO A 60 -12.40 -3.18 -14.99
CA PRO A 60 -12.50 -3.11 -16.46
C PRO A 60 -11.52 -4.04 -17.21
N LEU A 61 -10.43 -4.45 -16.56
CA LEU A 61 -9.38 -5.30 -17.15
C LEU A 61 -9.71 -6.79 -17.01
N VAL A 62 -10.45 -7.20 -15.97
CA VAL A 62 -10.84 -8.61 -15.75
C VAL A 62 -11.80 -9.11 -16.84
N GLU A 63 -12.65 -8.24 -17.39
CA GLU A 63 -13.53 -8.60 -18.51
C GLU A 63 -12.73 -8.86 -19.80
N GLY A 64 -11.70 -8.06 -20.08
CA GLY A 64 -10.81 -8.26 -21.24
C GLY A 64 -9.89 -9.48 -21.15
N VAL A 65 -9.60 -9.98 -19.94
CA VAL A 65 -8.74 -11.16 -19.73
C VAL A 65 -9.46 -12.48 -19.99
N LYS A 66 -10.79 -12.52 -19.93
CA LYS A 66 -11.56 -13.75 -20.22
C LYS A 66 -11.38 -14.27 -21.65
N GLU A 67 -10.96 -13.42 -22.59
CA GLU A 67 -10.80 -13.80 -24.00
C GLU A 67 -9.39 -14.32 -24.36
N ALA A 68 -8.37 -14.14 -23.51
CA ALA A 68 -6.97 -14.46 -23.83
C ALA A 68 -6.38 -15.53 -22.89
N GLY A 69 -6.78 -16.79 -23.11
CA GLY A 69 -6.48 -17.95 -22.24
C GLY A 69 -5.03 -18.45 -22.14
N LYS A 70 -3.99 -17.63 -22.38
CA LYS A 70 -2.58 -18.07 -22.32
C LYS A 70 -1.57 -17.02 -21.80
N SER A 71 -1.90 -16.24 -20.76
CA SER A 71 -0.90 -15.37 -20.08
C SER A 71 -1.17 -15.17 -18.58
N ILE A 72 -1.86 -16.11 -17.93
CA ILE A 72 -2.43 -15.91 -16.59
C ILE A 72 -1.35 -15.87 -15.49
N SER A 73 -0.26 -16.63 -15.60
CA SER A 73 0.78 -16.68 -14.56
C SER A 73 1.63 -15.41 -14.49
N GLU A 74 1.97 -14.81 -15.63
CA GLU A 74 2.75 -13.55 -15.72
C GLU A 74 1.87 -12.32 -15.48
N GLY A 75 0.56 -12.40 -15.77
CA GLY A 75 -0.40 -11.36 -15.43
C GLY A 75 -0.64 -11.23 -13.92
N ILE A 76 -0.70 -12.35 -13.19
CA ILE A 76 -0.96 -12.36 -11.74
C ILE A 76 0.26 -11.91 -10.92
N SER A 77 1.49 -12.24 -11.34
CA SER A 77 2.71 -11.79 -10.65
C SER A 77 2.93 -10.27 -10.75
N ASN A 78 2.45 -9.64 -11.83
CA ASN A 78 2.44 -8.19 -12.03
C ASN A 78 1.29 -7.46 -11.30
N LEU A 79 0.28 -8.20 -10.83
CA LEU A 79 -0.84 -7.63 -10.08
C LEU A 79 -0.52 -7.40 -8.60
N THR A 80 0.44 -8.14 -8.04
CA THR A 80 0.83 -8.00 -6.63
C THR A 80 1.94 -6.96 -6.49
N PRO A 81 1.68 -5.79 -5.87
CA PRO A 81 2.70 -4.77 -5.68
C PRO A 81 3.80 -5.28 -4.75
N VAL A 82 5.05 -4.91 -5.04
CA VAL A 82 6.19 -5.20 -4.18
C VAL A 82 6.22 -4.16 -3.05
N PRO A 83 6.26 -4.58 -1.77
CA PRO A 83 6.36 -3.65 -0.66
C PRO A 83 7.77 -3.02 -0.63
N ILE A 84 7.80 -1.69 -0.51
CA ILE A 84 8.98 -0.88 -0.22
C ILE A 84 8.70 -0.18 1.11
N SER A 85 9.45 -0.55 2.16
CA SER A 85 9.20 -0.06 3.52
C SER A 85 10.43 -0.06 4.41
N GLY A 86 10.34 0.63 5.56
CA GLY A 86 11.34 0.60 6.63
C GLY A 86 12.57 1.47 6.37
N ILE A 87 12.38 2.57 5.64
CA ILE A 87 13.45 3.53 5.29
C ILE A 87 13.05 4.94 5.70
N GLU A 88 14.05 5.78 6.00
CA GLU A 88 13.78 7.15 6.44
C GLU A 88 13.34 8.02 5.25
N GLU A 89 14.18 8.18 4.23
CA GLU A 89 13.86 8.98 3.06
C GLU A 89 14.18 8.23 1.76
N ILE A 90 13.37 8.44 0.73
CA ILE A 90 13.61 7.92 -0.62
C ILE A 90 13.24 8.94 -1.69
N GLU A 91 14.07 9.03 -2.72
CA GLU A 91 13.76 9.70 -3.97
C GLU A 91 13.57 8.66 -5.07
N LEU A 92 12.51 8.79 -5.86
CA LEU A 92 12.13 7.84 -6.91
C LEU A 92 11.98 8.57 -8.25
N SER A 93 12.81 8.20 -9.21
CA SER A 93 12.78 8.68 -10.59
C SER A 93 11.95 7.77 -11.50
N LYS A 94 11.65 8.23 -12.72
CA LYS A 94 11.00 7.39 -13.73
C LYS A 94 11.86 6.18 -14.09
N GLU A 95 13.17 6.38 -14.17
CA GLU A 95 14.13 5.32 -14.48
C GLU A 95 14.10 4.20 -13.44
N ASP A 96 13.93 4.52 -12.15
CA ASP A 96 13.82 3.52 -11.09
C ASP A 96 12.61 2.60 -11.30
N PHE A 97 11.45 3.16 -11.64
CA PHE A 97 10.24 2.39 -11.93
C PHE A 97 10.37 1.56 -13.20
N GLU A 98 10.96 2.11 -14.26
CA GLU A 98 11.15 1.40 -15.52
C GLU A 98 12.13 0.24 -15.39
N LYS A 99 13.26 0.45 -14.70
CA LYS A 99 14.24 -0.61 -14.41
C LYS A 99 13.67 -1.69 -13.50
N PHE A 100 12.90 -1.30 -12.49
CA PHE A 100 12.29 -2.27 -11.58
C PHE A 100 11.17 -3.06 -12.25
N GLY A 101 10.40 -2.43 -13.14
CA GLY A 101 9.44 -3.07 -14.03
C GLY A 101 8.18 -3.63 -13.33
N ARG A 102 8.04 -3.44 -12.02
CA ARG A 102 6.94 -3.99 -11.21
C ARG A 102 6.24 -2.90 -10.42
N ARG A 103 4.96 -3.14 -10.08
CA ARG A 103 4.20 -2.24 -9.21
C ARG A 103 4.76 -2.24 -7.80
N VAL A 104 4.72 -1.10 -7.13
CA VAL A 104 5.22 -0.90 -5.77
C VAL A 104 4.12 -0.44 -4.83
N LEU A 105 4.21 -0.89 -3.59
CA LEU A 105 3.48 -0.37 -2.44
C LEU A 105 4.52 0.29 -1.54
N ILE A 106 4.42 1.60 -1.34
CA ILE A 106 5.36 2.34 -0.51
C ILE A 106 4.71 2.49 0.86
N SER A 107 5.35 2.05 1.92
CA SER A 107 4.78 2.07 3.27
C SER A 107 5.81 2.33 4.36
N ASN A 108 5.42 2.99 5.46
CA ASN A 108 6.32 3.24 6.60
C ASN A 108 7.62 3.94 6.17
N VAL A 109 7.48 5.06 5.44
CA VAL A 109 8.60 5.89 4.98
C VAL A 109 8.39 7.32 5.44
N ARG A 110 9.36 7.90 6.14
CA ARG A 110 9.24 9.26 6.68
C ARG A 110 9.04 10.28 5.56
N LYS A 111 9.83 10.17 4.48
CA LYS A 111 9.75 11.09 3.34
C LYS A 111 9.91 10.39 1.99
N VAL A 112 8.94 10.60 1.10
CA VAL A 112 8.97 10.10 -0.28
C VAL A 112 8.98 11.28 -1.24
N VAL A 113 9.95 11.30 -2.16
CA VAL A 113 10.08 12.35 -3.18
C VAL A 113 10.01 11.71 -4.56
N PHE A 114 9.05 12.11 -5.38
CA PHE A 114 8.98 11.71 -6.79
C PHE A 114 9.68 12.74 -7.67
N SER A 115 10.75 12.35 -8.35
CA SER A 115 11.55 13.25 -9.19
C SER A 115 10.72 13.86 -10.34
N GLN A 116 11.19 14.98 -10.91
CA GLN A 116 10.45 15.80 -11.89
C GLN A 116 10.11 15.07 -13.21
N ASP A 117 10.81 13.98 -13.51
CA ASP A 117 10.60 13.11 -14.67
C ASP A 117 9.46 12.10 -14.47
N VAL A 118 8.92 11.97 -13.25
CA VAL A 118 7.78 11.10 -12.96
C VAL A 118 6.49 11.78 -13.44
N ASP A 119 5.87 11.17 -14.46
CA ASP A 119 4.58 11.60 -15.02
C ASP A 119 3.39 10.78 -14.48
N GLU A 120 2.17 11.23 -14.80
CA GLU A 120 0.93 10.57 -14.38
C GLU A 120 0.87 9.09 -14.83
N ALA A 121 1.33 8.81 -16.05
CA ALA A 121 1.34 7.45 -16.60
C ALA A 121 2.27 6.52 -15.81
N THR A 122 3.43 7.02 -15.38
CA THR A 122 4.39 6.31 -14.54
C THR A 122 3.75 6.02 -13.18
N LEU A 123 3.11 7.01 -12.57
CA LEU A 123 2.46 6.85 -11.27
C LEU A 123 1.29 5.84 -11.32
N GLU A 124 0.45 5.88 -12.35
CA GLU A 124 -0.64 4.94 -12.51
C GLU A 124 -0.16 3.51 -12.73
N LYS A 125 0.85 3.36 -13.60
CA LYS A 125 1.41 2.07 -13.98
C LYS A 125 2.14 1.39 -12.83
N TYR A 126 2.97 2.12 -12.09
CA TYR A 126 3.91 1.53 -11.14
C TYR A 126 3.54 1.74 -9.68
N VAL A 127 2.83 2.80 -9.30
CA VAL A 127 2.50 3.03 -7.89
C VAL A 127 1.12 2.49 -7.58
N ALA A 128 1.06 1.47 -6.74
CA ALA A 128 -0.20 0.91 -6.27
C ALA A 128 -0.81 1.80 -5.17
N VAL A 129 -0.04 2.05 -4.12
CA VAL A 129 -0.44 2.87 -2.97
C VAL A 129 0.81 3.41 -2.27
N ILE A 130 0.63 4.52 -1.58
CA ILE A 130 1.61 5.13 -0.66
C ILE A 130 0.89 5.22 0.68
N ARG A 131 1.40 4.55 1.71
CA ARG A 131 0.75 4.45 3.03
C ARG A 131 1.68 4.81 4.18
N ASP A 132 1.15 5.35 5.27
CA ASP A 132 1.85 5.48 6.55
C ASP A 132 3.19 6.23 6.34
N CYS A 133 3.11 7.37 5.66
CA CYS A 133 4.25 8.22 5.32
C CYS A 133 4.01 9.63 5.86
N ASP A 134 5.00 10.24 6.51
CA ASP A 134 4.84 11.60 7.07
C ASP A 134 4.75 12.63 5.93
N GLU A 135 5.63 12.52 4.93
CA GLU A 135 5.76 13.50 3.86
C GLU A 135 5.88 12.85 2.48
N VAL A 136 5.02 13.24 1.55
CA VAL A 136 5.11 12.82 0.14
C VAL A 136 5.14 14.04 -0.77
N SER A 137 6.16 14.14 -1.61
CA SER A 137 6.37 15.26 -2.53
C SER A 137 6.21 14.80 -3.98
N PHE A 138 5.31 15.45 -4.72
CA PHE A 138 5.06 15.18 -6.14
C PHE A 138 5.46 16.36 -7.04
N PRO A 139 5.87 16.12 -8.28
CA PRO A 139 6.00 17.18 -9.29
C PRO A 139 4.65 17.86 -9.57
N LYS A 140 4.66 19.17 -9.84
CA LYS A 140 3.46 19.93 -10.26
C LYS A 140 2.80 19.44 -11.56
N SER A 141 3.50 18.63 -12.35
CA SER A 141 2.95 18.01 -13.56
C SER A 141 1.87 16.96 -13.26
N ILE A 142 1.83 16.42 -12.03
CA ILE A 142 0.86 15.40 -11.62
C ILE A 142 -0.40 16.07 -11.04
N SER A 143 -1.57 15.63 -11.51
CA SER A 143 -2.85 16.02 -10.94
C SER A 143 -2.91 15.73 -9.44
N LYS A 144 -3.27 16.75 -8.65
CA LYS A 144 -3.39 16.62 -7.20
C LYS A 144 -4.36 15.52 -6.79
N LEU A 145 -5.45 15.35 -7.53
CA LEU A 145 -6.45 14.31 -7.25
C LEU A 145 -5.88 12.92 -7.53
N LEU A 146 -5.10 12.76 -8.60
CA LEU A 146 -4.42 11.50 -8.91
C LEU A 146 -3.40 11.15 -7.83
N ALA A 147 -2.54 12.09 -7.46
CA ALA A 147 -1.55 11.91 -6.39
C ALA A 147 -2.22 11.51 -5.06
N LEU A 148 -3.27 12.25 -4.64
CA LEU A 148 -4.02 11.95 -3.42
C LEU A 148 -4.77 10.61 -3.49
N SER A 149 -5.21 10.18 -4.67
CA SER A 149 -5.88 8.88 -4.83
C SER A 149 -4.99 7.70 -4.43
N LYS A 150 -3.66 7.86 -4.61
CA LYS A 150 -2.62 6.88 -4.27
C LYS A 150 -2.23 6.91 -2.79
N CYS A 151 -2.54 7.98 -2.06
CA CYS A 151 -2.13 8.17 -0.67
C CYS A 151 -3.16 7.61 0.32
N ARG A 152 -2.69 7.00 1.41
CA ARG A 152 -3.49 6.51 2.54
C ARG A 152 -2.71 6.81 3.83
N ASP A 153 -3.33 7.42 4.83
CA ASP A 153 -2.63 7.74 6.09
C ASP A 153 -1.29 8.47 5.85
N VAL A 154 -1.34 9.54 5.04
CA VAL A 154 -0.18 10.41 4.76
C VAL A 154 -0.40 11.77 5.42
N ASP A 155 0.54 12.22 6.26
CA ASP A 155 0.36 13.42 7.07
C ASP A 155 0.43 14.70 6.23
N ARG A 156 1.38 14.77 5.29
CA ARG A 156 1.59 15.94 4.43
C ARG A 156 1.92 15.57 2.99
N VAL A 157 1.17 16.15 2.06
CA VAL A 157 1.43 16.04 0.62
C VAL A 157 1.81 17.41 0.06
N THR A 158 2.95 17.51 -0.62
CA THR A 158 3.46 18.73 -1.24
C THR A 158 3.59 18.58 -2.75
N PHE A 159 3.49 19.71 -3.46
CA PHE A 159 3.63 19.77 -4.92
C PHE A 159 4.64 20.84 -5.27
N TYR A 160 5.69 20.49 -6.02
CA TYR A 160 6.81 21.38 -6.32
C TYR A 160 7.06 21.60 -7.81
#